data_AF-A0A7S2U9B1-F1
#
_entry.id   AF-A0A7S2U9B1-F1
#
_cell.length_a   1.000
_cell.length_b   1.000
_cell.length_c   1.000
_cell.angle_alpha   90.00
_cell.angle_beta   90.00
_cell.angle_gamma   90.00
#
_symmetry.space_group_name_H-M   'P 1'
#
loop_
_entity.id
_entity.type
_entity.pdbx_description
1 polymer ?
#
loop_
_entity_poly.entity_id
_entity_poly.type
_entity_poly.pdbx_seq_one_letter_code
_entity_poly.pdbx_strand_id
1 'polypeptide(L)'
;ATATATMGEMAVLQQQQETGVVEGLTAADKKVSQSIALDALPYIDPVHEEYEAYALQLIEAEMQTLTPDPHVLDHLPDLLRTPPQFGGNKLLQAEYQTLSTESSEADDSTQHKKDRAKYSVPSALVTEPDVDEASLEDIQQLVQRAKIEHERQRARLLNLELQDIYEADQWKWFLSQMTAHLEQPLAKELEEVRRAVDDINADRQASQRPETLARLETQYQQLLHTNDRLSRATTDLKSQISILQHESGHITTDNNTATKQNEDATMDEL
;
A
#
# COMPACT_ATOMS: atom_id res chain seq x y z
N ALA A 1 46.58 12.34 23.20
CA ALA A 1 46.37 10.93 22.83
C ALA A 1 44.91 10.45 23.02
N THR A 2 43.94 11.36 23.08
CA THR A 2 42.51 11.04 23.31
C THR A 2 41.58 11.50 22.18
N ALA A 3 42.12 12.10 21.11
CA ALA A 3 41.34 12.56 19.95
C ALA A 3 41.33 11.57 18.76
N THR A 4 42.18 10.54 18.80
CA THR A 4 42.25 9.48 17.77
C THR A 4 41.38 8.27 18.11
N ALA A 5 40.84 8.18 19.33
CA ALA A 5 39.97 7.08 19.76
C ALA A 5 38.52 7.26 19.29
N THR A 6 38.03 8.49 19.18
CA THR A 6 36.63 8.79 18.83
C THR A 6 36.31 8.64 17.35
N MET A 7 37.30 8.77 16.46
CA MET A 7 37.14 8.45 15.03
C MET A 7 37.13 6.95 14.75
N GLY A 8 37.81 6.14 15.58
CA GLY A 8 37.77 4.68 15.48
C GLY A 8 36.42 4.10 15.89
N GLU A 9 35.79 4.63 16.94
CA GLU A 9 34.47 4.18 17.39
C GLU A 9 33.32 4.60 16.46
N MET A 10 33.40 5.78 15.81
CA MET A 10 32.41 6.16 14.79
C MET A 10 32.52 5.32 13.51
N ALA A 11 33.72 4.90 13.11
CA ALA A 11 33.89 4.02 11.94
C ALA A 11 33.36 2.60 12.19
N VAL A 12 33.49 2.08 13.42
CA VAL A 12 32.96 0.76 13.79
C VAL A 12 31.43 0.77 13.88
N LEU A 13 30.82 1.88 14.30
CA LEU A 13 29.35 2.02 14.33
C LEU A 13 28.74 2.24 12.95
N GLN A 14 29.47 2.84 12.01
CA GLN A 14 28.98 3.04 10.64
C GLN A 14 29.10 1.77 9.78
N GLN A 15 30.05 0.88 10.10
CA GLN A 15 30.17 -0.42 9.43
C GLN A 15 29.18 -1.48 9.95
N GLN A 16 28.55 -1.25 11.11
CA GLN A 16 27.52 -2.13 11.66
C GLN A 16 26.10 -1.86 11.12
N GLN A 17 25.90 -0.78 10.34
CA GLN A 17 24.60 -0.47 9.73
C GLN A 17 24.46 -0.98 8.28
N GLU A 18 25.53 -1.45 7.64
CA GLU A 18 25.50 -1.96 6.25
C GLU A 18 25.45 -3.50 6.15
N THR A 19 25.46 -4.22 7.27
CA THR A 19 25.24 -5.67 7.30
C THR A 19 24.08 -6.01 8.23
N GLY A 20 22.87 -5.68 7.78
CA GLY A 20 21.63 -6.29 8.30
C GLY A 20 21.53 -7.75 7.89
N VAL A 21 22.50 -8.57 8.29
CA VAL A 21 22.40 -10.03 8.28
C VAL A 21 21.74 -10.39 9.59
N VAL A 22 20.46 -10.75 9.52
CA VAL A 22 19.72 -11.36 10.61
C VAL A 22 20.41 -12.69 10.94
N GLU A 23 21.31 -12.67 11.92
CA GLU A 23 21.88 -13.87 12.55
C GLU A 23 20.77 -14.57 13.32
N GLY A 24 20.11 -15.52 12.66
CA GLY A 24 19.04 -16.29 13.29
C GLY A 24 18.21 -17.16 12.36
N LEU A 25 18.72 -17.58 11.20
CA LEU A 25 18.06 -18.58 10.37
C LEU A 25 18.89 -19.86 10.40
N THR A 26 18.41 -20.83 11.19
CA THR A 26 18.98 -22.17 11.20
C THR A 26 18.96 -22.75 9.78
N ALA A 27 19.97 -23.55 9.44
CA ALA A 27 20.14 -24.14 8.11
C ALA A 27 18.96 -25.02 7.63
N ALA A 28 17.96 -25.26 8.50
CA ALA A 28 16.73 -25.96 8.18
C ALA A 28 15.68 -25.07 7.48
N ASP A 29 15.60 -23.77 7.78
CA ASP A 29 14.63 -22.84 7.16
C ASP A 29 15.05 -22.35 5.76
N LYS A 30 16.34 -22.48 5.43
CA LYS A 30 16.85 -22.16 4.09
C LYS A 30 16.42 -23.15 3.00
N LYS A 31 15.62 -24.18 3.33
CA LYS A 31 15.28 -25.28 2.42
C LYS A 31 13.84 -25.26 1.90
N VAL A 32 12.98 -24.32 2.35
CA VAL A 32 11.55 -24.26 1.96
C VAL A 32 11.17 -23.01 1.18
N SER A 33 12.00 -21.97 1.12
CA SER A 33 11.88 -20.96 0.06
C SER A 33 12.50 -21.51 -1.24
N GLN A 34 11.90 -22.56 -1.82
CA GLN A 34 11.88 -22.62 -3.27
C GLN A 34 11.25 -21.29 -3.67
N SER A 35 12.05 -20.38 -4.22
CA SER A 35 11.58 -19.10 -4.72
C SER A 35 10.58 -19.40 -5.81
N ILE A 36 9.29 -19.47 -5.45
CA ILE A 36 8.20 -19.54 -6.41
C ILE A 36 8.36 -18.25 -7.22
N ALA A 37 8.84 -18.39 -8.45
CA ALA A 37 9.00 -17.26 -9.36
C ALA A 37 7.58 -16.85 -9.77
N LEU A 38 7.00 -15.95 -8.98
CA LEU A 38 5.74 -15.30 -9.30
C LEU A 38 6.07 -14.19 -10.31
N ASP A 39 5.82 -14.49 -11.58
CA ASP A 39 5.96 -13.53 -12.67
C ASP A 39 4.58 -13.10 -13.15
N ALA A 40 4.30 -11.81 -13.02
CA ALA A 40 3.10 -11.17 -13.53
C ALA A 40 3.54 -9.83 -14.13
N LEU A 41 3.03 -9.48 -15.33
CA LEU A 41 3.54 -8.38 -16.14
C LEU A 41 2.48 -7.28 -16.33
N PRO A 42 2.25 -6.40 -15.34
CA PRO A 42 1.20 -5.36 -15.40
C PRO A 42 1.23 -4.45 -16.64
N TYR A 43 2.40 -4.19 -17.22
CA TYR A 43 2.51 -3.32 -18.40
C TYR A 43 2.27 -4.04 -19.74
N ILE A 44 2.28 -5.38 -19.76
CA ILE A 44 2.03 -6.19 -20.96
C ILE A 44 0.62 -6.76 -20.93
N ASP A 45 0.22 -7.31 -19.79
CA ASP A 45 -1.04 -8.02 -19.63
C ASP A 45 -2.19 -7.02 -19.44
N PRO A 46 -3.12 -6.90 -20.40
CA PRO A 46 -4.30 -6.06 -20.21
C PRO A 46 -5.22 -6.72 -19.18
N VAL A 47 -5.30 -6.13 -17.99
CA VAL A 47 -6.23 -6.58 -16.95
C VAL A 47 -7.64 -6.10 -17.31
N HIS A 48 -8.50 -7.01 -17.73
CA HIS A 48 -9.94 -6.74 -17.87
C HIS A 48 -10.65 -6.93 -16.53
N GLU A 49 -11.61 -6.08 -16.22
CA GLU A 49 -12.38 -6.12 -14.95
C GLU A 49 -13.05 -7.49 -14.69
N GLU A 50 -13.43 -8.19 -15.76
CA GLU A 50 -14.03 -9.54 -15.66
C GLU A 50 -13.06 -10.58 -15.08
N TYR A 51 -11.77 -10.49 -15.40
CA TYR A 51 -10.75 -11.39 -14.87
C TYR A 51 -10.44 -11.09 -13.39
N GLU A 52 -10.50 -9.83 -12.99
CA GLU A 52 -10.32 -9.44 -11.59
C GLU A 52 -11.45 -10.01 -10.72
N ALA A 53 -12.71 -9.85 -11.13
CA ALA A 53 -13.85 -10.40 -10.42
C ALA A 53 -13.78 -11.93 -10.30
N TYR A 54 -13.38 -12.61 -11.37
CA TYR A 54 -13.19 -14.06 -11.37
C TYR A 54 -12.05 -14.51 -10.44
N ALA A 55 -10.92 -13.80 -10.46
CA ALA A 55 -9.79 -14.08 -9.59
C ALA A 55 -10.17 -13.88 -8.10
N LEU A 56 -10.89 -12.81 -7.79
CA LEU A 56 -11.39 -12.56 -6.43
C LEU A 56 -12.32 -13.67 -5.93
N GLN A 57 -13.21 -14.19 -6.79
CA GLN A 57 -14.08 -15.31 -6.46
C GLN A 57 -13.29 -16.59 -6.15
N LEU A 58 -12.25 -16.88 -6.92
CA LEU A 58 -11.36 -18.02 -6.67
C LEU A 58 -10.57 -17.85 -5.38
N ILE A 59 -10.04 -16.65 -5.12
CA ILE A 59 -9.34 -16.33 -3.86
C ILE A 59 -10.27 -16.52 -2.67
N GLU A 60 -11.52 -16.08 -2.76
CA GLU A 60 -12.51 -16.25 -1.69
C GLU A 60 -12.81 -17.74 -1.45
N ALA A 61 -12.98 -18.53 -2.50
CA ALA A 61 -13.20 -19.97 -2.38
C ALA A 61 -12.01 -20.66 -1.68
N GLU A 62 -10.78 -20.30 -2.03
CA GLU A 62 -9.58 -20.81 -1.37
C GLU A 62 -9.49 -20.34 0.10
N MET A 63 -9.77 -19.05 0.37
CA MET A 63 -9.81 -18.50 1.73
C MET A 63 -10.82 -19.20 2.64
N GLN A 64 -11.92 -19.72 2.10
CA GLN A 64 -12.90 -20.50 2.87
C GLN A 64 -12.36 -21.90 3.25
N THR A 65 -11.45 -22.45 2.45
CA THR A 65 -10.86 -23.77 2.70
C THR A 65 -9.61 -23.70 3.59
N LEU A 66 -8.89 -22.59 3.55
CA LEU A 66 -7.67 -22.37 4.32
C LEU A 66 -7.99 -22.01 5.79
N THR A 67 -7.32 -22.67 6.72
CA THR A 67 -7.34 -22.26 8.13
C THR A 67 -6.41 -21.06 8.32
N PRO A 68 -6.87 -19.93 8.89
CA PRO A 68 -6.04 -18.75 9.04
C PRO A 68 -4.87 -19.02 10.00
N ASP A 69 -3.66 -18.65 9.57
CA ASP A 69 -2.48 -18.74 10.42
C ASP A 69 -2.58 -17.72 11.58
N PRO A 70 -2.38 -18.16 12.83
CA PRO A 70 -2.59 -17.30 14.00
C PRO A 70 -1.60 -16.13 14.11
N HIS A 71 -0.48 -16.18 13.37
CA HIS A 71 0.65 -15.25 13.51
C HIS A 71 0.65 -14.16 12.42
N VAL A 72 -0.34 -14.15 11.52
CA VAL A 72 -0.42 -13.14 10.44
C VAL A 72 -0.53 -11.73 11.02
N LEU A 73 -1.11 -11.57 12.20
CA LEU A 73 -1.39 -10.27 12.81
C LEU A 73 -0.33 -9.84 13.84
N ASP A 74 0.74 -10.60 14.04
CA ASP A 74 1.76 -10.31 15.08
C ASP A 74 2.58 -9.04 14.80
N HIS A 75 2.66 -8.62 13.53
CA HIS A 75 3.29 -7.36 13.12
C HIS A 75 2.38 -6.13 13.35
N LEU A 76 1.09 -6.38 13.58
CA LEU A 76 0.06 -5.56 14.18
C LEU A 76 0.46 -4.90 15.52
N PRO A 77 0.81 -3.60 15.66
CA PRO A 77 0.72 -2.99 16.98
C PRO A 77 -0.71 -3.16 17.52
N ASP A 78 -0.83 -3.81 18.67
CA ASP A 78 -2.09 -4.15 19.31
C ASP A 78 -2.68 -2.90 20.01
N LEU A 79 -3.12 -1.93 19.19
CA LEU A 79 -3.57 -0.59 19.63
C LEU A 79 -4.82 -0.63 20.52
N LEU A 80 -5.56 -1.73 20.49
CA LEU A 80 -6.75 -1.95 21.32
C LEU A 80 -6.41 -2.54 22.71
N ARG A 81 -5.23 -3.14 22.87
CA ARG A 81 -4.82 -3.82 24.11
C ARG A 81 -3.72 -3.10 24.87
N THR A 82 -2.93 -2.27 24.20
CA THR A 82 -1.83 -1.54 24.81
C THR A 82 -2.13 -0.05 24.85
N PRO A 83 -2.15 0.59 26.04
CA PRO A 83 -2.29 2.04 26.11
C PRO A 83 -1.09 2.68 25.40
N PRO A 84 -1.29 3.81 24.70
CA PRO A 84 -0.20 4.52 24.04
C PRO A 84 0.94 4.79 25.02
N GLN A 85 2.15 4.36 24.64
CA GLN A 85 3.34 4.56 25.44
C GLN A 85 3.79 6.02 25.30
N PHE A 86 3.44 6.88 26.28
CA PHE A 86 3.80 8.30 26.28
C PHE A 86 5.28 8.59 26.62
N GLY A 87 6.20 7.67 26.31
CA GLY A 87 7.65 7.87 26.53
C GLY A 87 8.03 8.23 27.97
N GLY A 88 7.24 7.78 28.96
CA GLY A 88 7.46 8.11 30.39
C GLY A 88 6.92 9.47 30.85
N ASN A 89 6.22 10.22 29.99
CA ASN A 89 5.58 11.48 30.37
C ASN A 89 4.34 11.23 31.23
N LYS A 90 4.56 11.24 32.55
CA LYS A 90 3.52 11.03 33.58
C LYS A 90 2.34 12.00 33.44
N LEU A 91 2.59 13.23 32.99
CA LEU A 91 1.56 14.24 32.77
C LEU A 91 0.63 13.84 31.63
N LEU A 92 1.18 13.47 30.48
CA LEU A 92 0.42 12.97 29.33
C LEU A 92 -0.34 11.67 29.65
N GLN A 93 0.27 10.79 30.43
CA GLN A 93 -0.39 9.56 30.88
C GLN A 93 -1.58 9.85 31.81
N ALA A 94 -1.44 10.82 32.72
CA ALA A 94 -2.52 11.25 33.60
C ALA A 94 -3.66 11.92 32.81
N GLU A 95 -3.34 12.80 31.87
CA GLU A 95 -4.34 13.46 31.00
C GLU A 95 -5.04 12.45 30.07
N TYR A 96 -4.32 11.46 29.56
CA TYR A 96 -4.93 10.38 28.79
C TYR A 96 -5.87 9.55 29.65
N GLN A 97 -5.50 9.27 30.89
CA GLN A 97 -6.37 8.57 31.84
C GLN A 97 -7.62 9.39 32.14
N THR A 98 -7.49 10.68 32.45
CA THR A 98 -8.64 11.57 32.71
C THR A 98 -9.56 11.65 31.50
N LEU A 99 -9.03 11.86 30.29
CA LEU A 99 -9.82 11.89 29.06
C LEU A 99 -10.47 10.52 28.73
N SER A 100 -9.78 9.41 29.01
CA SER A 100 -10.34 8.06 28.79
C SER A 100 -11.51 7.76 29.75
N THR A 101 -11.44 8.28 30.98
CA THR A 101 -12.53 8.15 31.95
C THR A 101 -13.66 9.14 31.68
N GLU A 102 -13.32 10.38 31.30
CA GLU A 102 -14.27 11.46 31.06
C GLU A 102 -15.04 11.28 29.73
N SER A 103 -14.42 10.70 28.70
CA SER A 103 -15.11 10.29 27.47
C SER A 103 -16.06 9.09 27.67
N SER A 104 -15.81 8.27 28.70
CA SER A 104 -16.72 7.19 29.09
C SER A 104 -17.84 7.65 30.04
N GLU A 105 -17.71 8.84 30.65
CA GLU A 105 -18.57 9.34 31.73
C GLU A 105 -19.03 10.81 31.56
N ALA A 106 -19.24 11.38 30.36
CA ALA A 106 -20.05 12.61 30.29
C ALA A 106 -20.52 13.01 28.89
N ASP A 107 -21.81 13.31 28.83
CA ASP A 107 -22.38 14.48 28.18
C ASP A 107 -21.45 15.71 28.28
N ASP A 108 -20.65 15.89 27.23
CA ASP A 108 -19.66 16.93 27.01
C ASP A 108 -20.30 18.33 26.83
N SER A 109 -20.43 19.11 27.91
CA SER A 109 -20.50 20.58 27.75
C SER A 109 -20.25 21.43 29.00
N THR A 110 -20.05 20.88 30.21
CA THR A 110 -20.12 21.70 31.44
C THR A 110 -18.77 22.22 31.96
N GLN A 111 -17.64 21.56 31.71
CA GLN A 111 -16.32 22.07 32.13
C GLN A 111 -15.85 23.25 31.28
N HIS A 112 -15.80 23.10 29.94
CA HIS A 112 -15.29 24.14 29.04
C HIS A 112 -16.13 25.44 29.05
N LYS A 113 -17.41 25.37 29.45
CA LYS A 113 -18.27 26.56 29.62
C LYS A 113 -17.91 27.39 30.87
N LYS A 114 -17.39 26.77 31.94
CA LYS A 114 -17.11 27.46 33.22
C LYS A 114 -15.95 28.45 33.10
N ASP A 115 -14.97 28.19 32.25
CA ASP A 115 -13.82 29.07 32.10
C ASP A 115 -14.11 30.25 31.16
N ARG A 116 -14.98 30.07 30.15
CA ARG A 116 -15.41 31.16 29.27
C ARG A 116 -16.36 32.14 29.95
N ALA A 117 -17.19 31.67 30.89
CA ALA A 117 -18.14 32.50 31.63
C ALA A 117 -17.47 33.48 32.62
N LYS A 118 -16.28 33.17 33.14
CA LYS A 118 -15.55 34.02 34.10
C LYS A 118 -14.95 35.28 33.46
N TYR A 119 -14.66 35.24 32.16
CA TYR A 119 -13.99 36.34 31.44
C TYR A 119 -14.87 37.03 30.40
N SER A 120 -16.08 36.51 30.16
CA SER A 120 -17.09 37.22 29.37
C SER A 120 -17.47 38.50 30.10
N VAL A 121 -17.13 39.65 29.52
CA VAL A 121 -17.63 40.95 29.98
C VAL A 121 -19.15 40.86 29.91
N PRO A 122 -19.90 40.98 31.02
CA PRO A 122 -21.33 41.21 30.91
C PRO A 122 -21.48 42.54 30.20
N SER A 123 -22.10 42.54 29.03
CA SER A 123 -22.54 43.77 28.38
C SER A 123 -23.52 44.44 29.33
N ALA A 124 -23.02 45.35 30.16
CA ALA A 124 -23.82 46.19 31.03
C ALA A 124 -24.57 47.22 30.15
N LEU A 125 -25.51 46.73 29.37
CA LEU A 125 -26.77 47.44 29.24
C LEU A 125 -27.54 47.11 30.52
N VAL A 126 -27.42 48.03 31.47
CA VAL A 126 -28.52 48.41 32.38
C VAL A 126 -29.07 47.27 33.24
N THR A 127 -28.41 47.02 34.36
CA THR A 127 -29.17 46.98 35.60
C THR A 127 -28.31 47.74 36.59
N GLU A 128 -28.58 49.05 36.71
CA GLU A 128 -28.10 49.82 37.85
C GLU A 128 -28.61 49.07 39.08
N PRO A 129 -27.74 48.58 39.98
CA PRO A 129 -28.24 48.05 41.25
C PRO A 129 -28.96 49.18 41.96
N ASP A 130 -30.19 48.94 42.45
CA ASP A 130 -30.87 49.88 43.35
C ASP A 130 -29.93 50.17 44.53
N VAL A 131 -29.33 51.35 44.52
CA VAL A 131 -28.27 51.77 45.46
C VAL A 131 -28.84 51.91 46.89
N ASP A 132 -30.17 51.88 47.03
CA ASP A 132 -30.89 52.15 48.25
C ASP A 132 -30.91 50.96 49.25
N GLU A 133 -30.55 49.73 48.84
CA GLU A 133 -30.51 48.53 49.71
C GLU A 133 -29.18 47.75 49.71
N ALA A 134 -28.13 48.24 49.05
CA ALA A 134 -26.86 47.51 48.94
C ALA A 134 -26.03 47.53 50.24
N SER A 135 -25.57 46.35 50.69
CA SER A 135 -24.65 46.25 51.83
C SER A 135 -23.31 46.93 51.52
N LEU A 136 -22.64 47.47 52.54
CA LEU A 136 -21.31 48.08 52.41
C LEU A 136 -20.30 47.13 51.76
N GLU A 137 -20.43 45.83 52.02
CA GLU A 137 -19.58 44.78 51.44
C GLU A 137 -19.82 44.61 49.94
N ASP A 138 -21.07 44.72 49.48
CA ASP A 138 -21.44 44.61 48.06
C ASP A 138 -20.89 45.80 47.27
N ILE A 139 -20.96 47.01 47.85
CA ILE A 139 -20.38 48.23 47.25
C ILE A 139 -18.86 48.08 47.12
N GLN A 140 -18.17 47.54 48.13
CA GLN A 140 -16.73 47.29 48.05
C GLN A 140 -16.38 46.27 46.95
N GLN A 141 -17.15 45.20 46.81
CA GLN A 141 -16.96 44.21 45.75
C GLN A 141 -17.22 44.80 44.35
N LEU A 142 -18.24 45.65 44.20
CA LEU A 142 -18.52 46.37 42.95
C LEU A 142 -17.39 47.33 42.57
N VAL A 143 -16.84 48.07 43.54
CA VAL A 143 -15.69 48.97 43.30
C VAL A 143 -14.44 48.17 42.91
N GLN A 144 -14.18 47.04 43.57
CA GLN A 144 -13.06 46.15 43.21
C GLN A 144 -13.23 45.60 41.79
N ARG A 145 -14.44 45.17 41.44
CA ARG A 145 -14.77 44.70 40.09
C ARG A 145 -14.58 45.79 39.05
N ALA A 146 -15.10 46.99 39.27
CA ALA A 146 -14.93 48.12 38.37
C ALA A 146 -13.44 48.48 38.17
N LYS A 147 -12.63 48.41 39.23
CA LYS A 147 -11.18 48.60 39.14
C LYS A 147 -10.51 47.52 38.29
N ILE A 148 -10.87 46.25 38.48
CA ILE A 148 -10.35 45.14 37.68
C ILE A 148 -10.73 45.31 36.20
N GLU A 149 -11.98 45.72 35.93
CA GLU A 149 -12.47 45.98 34.58
C GLU A 149 -11.72 47.13 33.91
N HIS A 150 -11.49 48.23 34.63
CA HIS A 150 -10.69 49.37 34.14
C HIS A 150 -9.25 48.97 33.81
N GLU A 151 -8.56 48.25 34.70
CA GLU A 151 -7.19 47.79 34.44
C GLU A 151 -7.13 46.79 33.27
N ARG A 152 -8.14 45.91 33.14
CA ARG A 152 -8.25 45.01 31.98
C ARG A 152 -8.41 45.79 30.67
N GLN A 153 -9.27 46.80 30.64
CA GLN A 153 -9.46 47.64 29.45
C GLN A 153 -8.20 48.42 29.11
N ARG A 154 -7.51 48.97 30.11
CA ARG A 154 -6.23 49.64 29.95
C ARG A 154 -5.15 48.72 29.37
N ALA A 155 -5.00 47.51 29.93
CA ALA A 155 -4.06 46.52 29.44
C ALA A 155 -4.40 46.04 28.03
N ARG A 156 -5.69 45.87 27.72
CA ARG A 156 -6.16 45.54 26.38
C ARG A 156 -5.82 46.65 25.38
N LEU A 157 -6.02 47.91 25.73
CA LEU A 157 -5.69 49.05 24.86
C LEU A 157 -4.20 49.08 24.55
N LEU A 158 -3.35 48.92 25.56
CA LEU A 158 -1.89 48.83 25.37
C LEU A 158 -1.52 47.64 24.47
N ASN A 159 -2.14 46.48 24.67
CA ASN A 159 -1.89 45.32 23.81
C ASN A 159 -2.30 45.61 22.35
N LEU A 160 -3.46 46.23 22.14
CA LEU A 160 -3.91 46.63 20.81
C LEU A 160 -2.96 47.64 20.14
N GLU A 161 -2.40 48.59 20.89
CA GLU A 161 -1.38 49.52 20.37
C GLU A 161 -0.11 48.77 19.96
N LEU A 162 0.34 47.79 20.75
CA LEU A 162 1.49 46.95 20.39
C LEU A 162 1.19 46.08 19.17
N GLN A 163 -0.01 45.51 19.09
CA GLN A 163 -0.47 44.71 17.95
C GLN A 163 -0.50 45.55 16.67
N ASP A 164 -1.09 46.75 16.70
CA ASP A 164 -1.16 47.63 15.53
C ASP A 164 0.24 47.97 14.97
N ILE A 165 1.24 48.13 15.86
CA ILE A 165 2.61 48.44 15.45
C ILE A 165 3.37 47.22 14.91
N TYR A 166 3.26 46.04 15.55
CA TYR A 166 4.17 44.92 15.29
C TYR A 166 3.53 43.69 14.64
N GLU A 167 2.22 43.51 14.77
CA GLU A 167 1.54 42.27 14.40
C GLU A 167 1.64 41.99 12.90
N ALA A 168 1.45 43.01 12.06
CA ALA A 168 1.51 42.84 10.61
C ALA A 168 2.88 42.33 10.14
N ASP A 169 3.98 42.82 10.73
CA ASP A 169 5.32 42.41 10.34
C ASP A 169 5.71 41.07 10.96
N GLN A 170 5.25 40.77 12.18
CA GLN A 170 5.40 39.44 12.78
C GLN A 170 4.67 38.36 11.97
N TRP A 171 3.44 38.62 11.50
CA TRP A 171 2.71 37.67 10.67
C TRP A 171 3.38 37.45 9.31
N LYS A 172 3.88 38.51 8.66
CA LYS A 172 4.64 38.36 7.41
C LYS A 172 5.90 37.52 7.63
N TRP A 173 6.63 37.76 8.71
CA TRP A 173 7.80 36.96 9.05
C TRP A 173 7.42 35.50 9.32
N PHE A 174 6.39 35.26 10.12
CA PHE A 174 5.89 33.92 10.41
C PHE A 174 5.47 33.17 9.14
N LEU A 175 4.74 33.82 8.23
CA LEU A 175 4.37 33.25 6.93
C LEU A 175 5.61 32.96 6.07
N SER A 176 6.59 33.86 6.06
CA SER A 176 7.87 33.61 5.37
C SER A 176 8.63 32.43 5.98
N GLN A 177 8.57 32.23 7.29
CA GLN A 177 9.19 31.09 7.95
C GLN A 177 8.45 29.79 7.64
N MET A 178 7.11 29.78 7.69
CA MET A 178 6.31 28.60 7.33
C MET A 178 6.56 28.17 5.89
N THR A 179 6.55 29.11 4.95
CA THR A 179 6.80 28.81 3.53
C THR A 179 8.22 28.26 3.32
N ALA A 180 9.23 28.85 3.96
CA ALA A 180 10.62 28.39 3.84
C ALA A 180 10.90 27.05 4.52
N HIS A 181 10.31 26.80 5.70
CA HIS A 181 10.64 25.63 6.53
C HIS A 181 9.67 24.46 6.40
N LEU A 182 8.45 24.66 5.91
CA LEU A 182 7.46 23.59 5.76
C LEU A 182 7.12 23.35 4.30
N GLU A 183 6.64 24.37 3.60
CA GLU A 183 6.11 24.18 2.24
C GLU A 183 7.20 23.79 1.24
N GLN A 184 8.30 24.55 1.18
CA GLN A 184 9.39 24.28 0.25
C GLN A 184 10.09 22.92 0.45
N PRO A 185 10.50 22.52 1.67
CA PRO A 185 11.15 21.22 1.85
C PRO A 185 10.18 20.06 1.59
N LEU A 186 8.93 20.15 2.06
CA LEU A 186 7.94 19.10 1.83
C LEU A 186 7.63 18.93 0.32
N ALA A 187 7.53 20.04 -0.42
CA ALA A 187 7.36 19.99 -1.87
C ALA A 187 8.56 19.31 -2.56
N LYS A 188 9.79 19.60 -2.11
CA LYS A 188 11.00 18.94 -2.63
C LYS A 188 11.03 17.45 -2.31
N GLU A 189 10.75 17.06 -1.07
CA GLU A 189 10.69 15.64 -0.67
C GLU A 189 9.64 14.89 -1.49
N LEU A 190 8.48 15.52 -1.72
CA LEU A 190 7.43 14.95 -2.55
C LEU A 190 7.87 14.78 -4.01
N GLU A 191 8.56 15.78 -4.58
CA GLU A 191 9.14 15.67 -5.92
C GLU A 191 10.20 14.57 -6.01
N GLU A 192 11.05 14.42 -5.00
CA GLU A 192 12.07 13.37 -4.93
C GLU A 192 11.42 11.98 -4.89
N VAL A 193 10.38 11.80 -4.07
CA VAL A 193 9.62 10.54 -4.01
C VAL A 193 8.94 10.26 -5.35
N ARG A 194 8.32 11.27 -5.98
CA ARG A 194 7.70 11.10 -7.31
C ARG A 194 8.72 10.68 -8.35
N ARG A 195 9.89 11.34 -8.42
CA ARG A 195 10.96 10.95 -9.34
C ARG A 195 11.45 9.53 -9.08
N ALA A 196 11.65 9.16 -7.82
CA ALA A 196 12.06 7.80 -7.47
C ALA A 196 11.01 6.75 -7.90
N VAL A 197 9.71 7.04 -7.73
CA VAL A 197 8.63 6.18 -8.20
C VAL A 197 8.59 6.09 -9.72
N ASP A 198 8.76 7.22 -10.41
CA ASP A 198 8.75 7.30 -11.87
C ASP A 198 9.95 6.54 -12.46
N ASP A 199 11.14 6.66 -11.87
CA ASP A 199 12.34 5.93 -12.27
C ASP A 199 12.14 4.41 -12.09
N ILE A 200 11.61 3.98 -10.94
CA ILE A 200 11.27 2.56 -10.70
C ILE A 200 10.25 2.06 -11.71
N ASN A 201 9.23 2.87 -12.04
CA ASN A 201 8.20 2.50 -13.00
C ASN A 201 8.75 2.44 -14.42
N ALA A 202 9.65 3.35 -14.79
CA ALA A 202 10.34 3.35 -16.08
C ALA A 202 11.25 2.12 -16.22
N ASP A 203 12.02 1.79 -15.19
CA ASP A 203 12.85 0.58 -15.14
C ASP A 203 12.01 -0.69 -15.23
N ARG A 204 10.90 -0.76 -14.48
CA ARG A 204 9.93 -1.87 -14.59
C ARG A 204 9.39 -1.97 -16.00
N GLN A 205 8.94 -0.87 -16.59
CA GLN A 205 8.41 -0.86 -17.95
C GLN A 205 9.45 -1.31 -18.98
N ALA A 206 10.72 -0.90 -18.84
CA ALA A 206 11.80 -1.35 -19.71
C ALA A 206 12.09 -2.85 -19.53
N SER A 207 12.12 -3.34 -18.29
CA SER A 207 12.34 -4.76 -17.96
C SER A 207 11.22 -5.67 -18.47
N GLN A 208 9.99 -5.15 -18.56
CA GLN A 208 8.80 -5.86 -19.05
C GLN A 208 8.59 -5.67 -20.55
N ARG A 209 9.41 -4.91 -21.28
CA ARG A 209 9.29 -4.80 -22.75
C ARG A 209 10.21 -5.72 -23.56
N PRO A 210 10.66 -6.92 -23.12
CA PRO A 210 11.43 -7.75 -24.02
C PRO A 210 10.47 -8.39 -25.03
N GLU A 211 10.72 -8.14 -26.32
CA GLU A 211 10.05 -8.77 -27.48
C GLU A 211 10.20 -10.32 -27.50
N THR A 212 10.84 -10.89 -26.49
CA THR A 212 11.12 -12.30 -26.36
C THR A 212 9.86 -13.14 -26.22
N LEU A 213 8.83 -12.69 -25.51
CA LEU A 213 7.58 -13.45 -25.34
C LEU A 213 6.84 -13.62 -26.66
N ALA A 214 6.57 -12.51 -27.37
CA ALA A 214 5.93 -12.56 -28.69
C ALA A 214 6.77 -13.36 -29.71
N ARG A 215 8.10 -13.25 -29.65
CA ARG A 215 9.00 -14.08 -30.47
C ARG A 215 8.90 -15.56 -30.11
N LEU A 216 8.86 -15.91 -28.83
CA LEU A 216 8.75 -17.30 -28.39
C LEU A 216 7.39 -17.88 -28.78
N GLU A 217 6.32 -17.11 -28.65
CA GLU A 217 4.97 -17.50 -29.04
C GLU A 217 4.88 -17.75 -30.53
N THR A 218 5.39 -16.85 -31.37
CA THR A 218 5.43 -17.05 -32.82
C THR A 218 6.27 -18.26 -33.22
N GLN A 219 7.41 -18.48 -32.56
CA GLN A 219 8.22 -19.71 -32.76
C GLN A 219 7.44 -20.97 -32.35
N TYR A 220 6.73 -20.93 -31.22
CA TYR A 220 5.91 -22.04 -30.75
C TYR A 220 4.76 -22.35 -31.72
N GLN A 221 4.05 -21.34 -32.19
CA GLN A 221 2.99 -21.48 -33.20
C GLN A 221 3.55 -22.03 -34.52
N GLN A 222 4.71 -21.55 -34.97
CA GLN A 222 5.38 -22.09 -36.16
C GLN A 222 5.72 -23.57 -35.97
N LEU A 223 6.27 -23.96 -34.82
CA LEU A 223 6.57 -25.35 -34.53
C LEU A 223 5.31 -26.22 -34.53
N LEU A 224 4.23 -25.76 -33.90
CA LEU A 224 2.93 -26.45 -33.95
C LEU A 224 2.43 -26.62 -35.39
N HIS A 225 2.43 -25.56 -36.19
CA HIS A 225 2.03 -25.63 -37.59
C HIS A 225 2.90 -26.56 -38.42
N THR A 226 4.22 -26.58 -38.18
CA THR A 226 5.12 -27.52 -38.86
C THR A 226 4.84 -28.97 -38.46
N ASN A 227 4.55 -29.22 -37.18
CA ASN A 227 4.20 -30.54 -36.68
C ASN A 227 2.86 -31.02 -37.27
N ASP A 228 1.85 -30.16 -37.29
CA ASP A 228 0.55 -30.46 -37.91
C ASP A 228 0.69 -30.75 -39.40
N ARG A 229 1.50 -29.97 -40.12
CA ARG A 229 1.77 -30.17 -41.55
C ARG A 229 2.45 -31.51 -41.79
N LEU A 230 3.46 -31.87 -40.99
CA LEU A 230 4.15 -33.16 -41.09
C LEU A 230 3.19 -34.30 -40.76
N SER A 231 2.39 -34.18 -39.71
CA SER A 231 1.39 -35.18 -39.33
C SER A 231 0.41 -35.44 -40.48
N ARG A 232 -0.15 -34.39 -41.09
CA ARG A 232 -1.02 -34.51 -42.28
C ARG A 232 -0.32 -35.15 -43.47
N ALA A 233 0.91 -34.74 -43.79
CA ALA A 233 1.66 -35.35 -44.88
C ALA A 233 1.92 -36.85 -44.63
N THR A 234 2.21 -37.25 -43.39
CA THR A 234 2.41 -38.67 -43.07
C THR A 234 1.11 -39.47 -43.12
N THR A 235 -0.03 -38.91 -42.72
CA THR A 235 -1.32 -39.58 -42.87
C THR A 235 -1.70 -39.73 -44.33
N ASP A 236 -1.44 -38.71 -45.16
CA ASP A 236 -1.71 -38.76 -46.60
C ASP A 236 -0.86 -39.83 -47.28
N LEU A 237 0.45 -39.87 -46.99
CA LEU A 237 1.35 -40.91 -47.51
C LEU A 237 0.97 -42.30 -47.04
N LYS A 238 0.56 -42.47 -45.77
CA LYS A 238 0.06 -43.75 -45.26
C LYS A 238 -1.22 -44.17 -45.98
N SER A 239 -2.13 -43.24 -46.26
CA SER A 239 -3.37 -43.54 -46.98
C SER A 239 -3.08 -43.97 -48.43
N GLN A 240 -2.16 -43.29 -49.12
CA GLN A 240 -1.70 -43.66 -50.47
C GLN A 240 -1.03 -45.03 -50.46
N ILE A 241 -0.17 -45.33 -49.49
CA ILE A 241 0.44 -46.66 -49.35
C ILE A 241 -0.63 -47.72 -49.13
N SER A 242 -1.64 -47.47 -48.29
CA SER A 242 -2.75 -48.40 -48.07
C SER A 242 -3.55 -48.66 -49.36
N ILE A 243 -3.80 -47.63 -50.17
CA ILE A 243 -4.48 -47.76 -51.47
C ILE A 243 -3.62 -48.59 -52.43
N LEU A 244 -2.33 -48.26 -52.58
CA LEU A 244 -1.41 -48.99 -53.46
C LEU A 244 -1.20 -50.45 -53.03
N GLN A 245 -1.21 -50.72 -51.72
CA GLN A 245 -1.16 -52.08 -51.18
C GLN A 245 -2.43 -52.86 -51.52
N HIS A 246 -3.60 -52.23 -51.45
CA HIS A 246 -4.85 -52.85 -51.88
C HIS A 246 -4.85 -53.11 -53.40
N GLU A 247 -4.39 -52.17 -54.22
CA GLU A 247 -4.28 -52.33 -55.67
C GLU A 247 -3.28 -53.41 -56.06
N SER A 248 -2.08 -53.45 -55.45
CA SER A 248 -1.10 -54.51 -55.69
C SER A 248 -1.56 -55.88 -55.19
N GLY A 249 -2.28 -55.92 -54.06
CA GLY A 249 -2.92 -57.13 -53.57
C GLY A 249 -3.95 -57.68 -54.56
N HIS A 250 -4.75 -56.80 -55.17
CA HIS A 250 -5.74 -57.17 -56.19
C HIS A 250 -5.08 -57.69 -57.50
N ILE A 251 -3.96 -57.10 -57.91
CA ILE A 251 -3.20 -57.56 -59.10
C ILE A 251 -2.59 -58.96 -58.88
N THR A 252 -2.19 -59.30 -57.66
CA THR A 252 -1.69 -60.65 -57.35
C THR A 252 -2.77 -61.72 -57.25
N THR A 253 -4.00 -61.37 -56.86
CA THR A 253 -5.13 -62.32 -56.86
C THR A 253 -5.67 -62.53 -58.27
N ASP A 254 -5.70 -61.49 -59.11
CA ASP A 254 -6.24 -61.57 -60.47
C ASP A 254 -5.28 -62.28 -61.44
N ASN A 255 -3.96 -62.14 -61.25
CA ASN A 255 -2.99 -62.95 -62.00
C ASN A 255 -2.98 -64.43 -61.58
N ASN A 256 -3.31 -64.75 -60.32
CA ASN A 256 -3.42 -66.15 -59.85
C ASN A 256 -4.74 -66.83 -60.27
N THR A 257 -5.82 -66.08 -60.51
CA THR A 257 -7.06 -66.64 -61.08
C THR A 257 -6.98 -66.79 -62.60
N ALA A 258 -6.31 -65.86 -63.31
CA ALA A 258 -6.06 -65.98 -64.74
C ALA A 258 -5.08 -67.12 -65.10
N THR A 259 -4.10 -67.42 -64.24
CA THR A 259 -3.23 -68.60 -64.44
C THR A 259 -3.94 -69.92 -64.12
N LYS A 260 -4.81 -69.98 -63.11
CA LYS A 260 -5.62 -71.17 -62.83
C LYS A 260 -6.65 -71.49 -63.92
N GLN A 261 -7.25 -70.49 -64.54
CA GLN A 261 -8.18 -70.71 -65.67
C GLN A 261 -7.47 -71.17 -66.96
N ASN A 262 -6.19 -70.85 -67.15
CA ASN A 262 -5.39 -71.38 -68.25
C ASN A 262 -4.88 -72.81 -68.01
N GLU A 263 -4.73 -73.25 -66.76
CA GLU A 263 -4.37 -74.65 -66.46
C GLU A 263 -5.60 -75.58 -66.57
N ASP A 264 -6.80 -75.17 -66.12
CA ASP A 264 -8.03 -75.96 -66.24
C ASP A 264 -8.49 -76.15 -67.70
N ALA A 265 -8.16 -75.22 -68.62
CA ALA A 265 -8.46 -75.37 -70.05
C ALA A 265 -7.52 -76.34 -70.79
N THR A 266 -6.41 -76.76 -70.18
CA THR A 266 -5.42 -77.67 -70.80
C THR A 266 -5.57 -79.14 -70.37
N MET A 267 -6.47 -79.45 -69.42
CA MET A 267 -6.73 -80.83 -68.97
C MET A 267 -7.97 -81.49 -69.59
N ASP A 268 -8.73 -80.78 -70.44
CA ASP A 268 -9.93 -81.30 -71.13
C ASP A 268 -9.65 -81.68 -72.61
N GLU A 269 -8.38 -81.70 -73.04
CA GLU A 269 -7.94 -82.01 -74.42
C GLU A 269 -6.96 -83.21 -74.55
N LEU A 270 -6.94 -84.13 -73.56
CA LEU A 270 -6.27 -85.44 -73.64
C LEU A 270 -7.22 -86.58 -73.28
#